data_AF-A0A2U8E6V9-F1
#
_entry.id   AF-A0A2U8E6V9-F1
#
_cell.length_a   1.000
_cell.length_b   1.000
_cell.length_c   1.000
_cell.angle_alpha   90.00
_cell.angle_beta   90.00
_cell.angle_gamma   90.00
#
_symmetry.space_group_name_H-M   'P 1'
#
loop_
_entity.id
_entity.type
_entity.pdbx_description
1 polymer ?
#
loop_
_entity_poly.entity_id
_entity_poly.type
_entity_poly.pdbx_seq_one_letter_code
_entity_poly.pdbx_strand_id
1 'polypeptide(L)'
;MQRNTFDVINGGLFEEPVHGSCIEHVLTGKKRKTFEGDTETIATCPNLVFSSPQPHTFRPMKKIPSATVQRLKKLARAAAKKSHSPYSGFPVGAAILAGSGKTYTGANVENASYGLCNCAERTAIFTAVAGGEREVRCVVVYTPTKTASSPCGACRQVINEFGPQARVISICDSDDLLDTTLDILLPRAFGPKNLG
;
A
#
# COMPACT_ATOMS: atom_id res chain seq x y z
N MET A 1 -6.53 52.24 18.40
CA MET A 1 -6.63 51.88 19.83
C MET A 1 -6.67 50.36 19.89
N GLN A 2 -5.64 49.61 20.32
CA GLN A 2 -4.27 49.97 20.74
C GLN A 2 -3.22 49.25 19.84
N ARG A 3 -1.97 49.68 19.93
CA ARG A 3 -0.78 48.99 19.38
C ARG A 3 0.07 48.50 20.56
N ASN A 4 0.89 47.47 20.34
CA ASN A 4 2.24 47.29 20.91
C ASN A 4 3.04 46.58 19.78
N THR A 5 4.10 47.09 19.13
CA THR A 5 5.42 47.62 19.58
C THR A 5 6.24 46.56 20.33
N PHE A 6 7.22 45.95 19.65
CA PHE A 6 8.68 46.19 19.79
C PHE A 6 9.24 45.59 21.12
N ASP A 7 10.40 44.91 21.20
CA ASP A 7 11.66 45.14 20.50
C ASP A 7 12.49 43.88 20.16
N VAL A 8 13.55 44.09 19.37
CA VAL A 8 14.63 43.14 19.04
C VAL A 8 15.87 43.46 19.92
N ILE A 9 16.83 42.52 20.04
CA ILE A 9 18.31 42.70 19.89
C ILE A 9 19.15 41.85 20.89
N ASN A 10 20.01 40.96 20.33
CA ASN A 10 21.26 40.34 20.84
C ASN A 10 21.27 39.52 22.15
N GLY A 11 22.14 38.51 22.33
CA GLY A 11 23.13 37.91 21.42
C GLY A 11 24.11 36.94 22.14
N GLY A 12 24.85 36.12 21.40
CA GLY A 12 25.86 35.15 21.92
C GLY A 12 25.69 33.75 21.32
N LEU A 13 26.17 33.48 20.11
CA LEU A 13 27.54 33.05 19.74
C LEU A 13 27.91 31.63 20.25
N PHE A 14 27.89 30.67 19.32
CA PHE A 14 28.87 29.57 19.23
C PHE A 14 28.87 28.99 17.81
N GLU A 15 30.06 28.92 17.24
CA GLU A 15 30.38 28.64 15.84
C GLU A 15 31.06 27.25 15.72
N GLU A 16 31.10 26.50 14.61
CA GLU A 16 30.65 26.54 13.20
C GLU A 16 30.80 25.04 12.72
N PRO A 17 30.89 24.61 11.42
CA PRO A 17 30.66 25.27 10.14
C PRO A 17 29.73 24.57 9.11
N VAL A 18 29.43 25.34 8.07
CA VAL A 18 28.73 24.98 6.81
C VAL A 18 29.48 24.02 5.86
N HIS A 19 28.69 23.25 5.08
CA HIS A 19 28.80 22.93 3.64
C HIS A 19 27.45 22.28 3.23
N GLY A 20 26.82 22.49 2.08
CA GLY A 20 27.16 23.30 0.91
C GLY A 20 26.10 23.04 -0.18
N SER A 21 25.29 24.06 -0.42
CA SER A 21 24.29 24.24 -1.49
C SER A 21 24.56 23.58 -2.85
N CYS A 22 23.50 23.12 -3.52
CA CYS A 22 23.37 23.19 -5.00
C CYS A 22 21.91 22.92 -5.47
N ILE A 23 21.05 23.94 -5.41
CA ILE A 23 19.87 24.04 -6.28
C ILE A 23 20.04 25.32 -7.09
N GLU A 24 20.31 25.17 -8.39
CA GLU A 24 19.86 26.01 -9.53
C GLU A 24 20.73 25.73 -10.75
N HIS A 25 20.09 25.40 -11.88
CA HIS A 25 20.30 26.01 -13.20
C HIS A 25 19.51 25.24 -14.25
N VAL A 26 18.30 25.73 -14.55
CA VAL A 26 17.63 25.50 -15.84
C VAL A 26 17.81 26.79 -16.65
N LEU A 27 17.78 26.69 -17.99
CA LEU A 27 17.91 27.81 -18.96
C LEU A 27 19.34 28.33 -19.24
N THR A 28 20.12 27.59 -20.05
CA THR A 28 20.80 28.20 -21.22
C THR A 28 20.86 27.22 -22.39
N GLY A 29 20.35 27.62 -23.55
CA GLY A 29 20.44 26.82 -24.77
C GLY A 29 21.82 26.94 -25.42
N LYS A 30 22.64 25.87 -25.37
CA LYS A 30 23.82 25.72 -26.22
C LYS A 30 23.83 24.37 -26.93
N LYS A 31 24.41 24.37 -28.14
CA LYS A 31 24.23 23.33 -29.17
C LYS A 31 24.82 21.97 -28.76
N ARG A 32 24.20 20.91 -29.28
CA ARG A 32 24.76 19.54 -29.28
C ARG A 32 26.20 19.57 -29.79
N LYS A 33 27.13 18.95 -29.04
CA LYS A 33 28.32 18.34 -29.62
C LYS A 33 28.07 16.83 -29.72
N THR A 34 28.20 16.29 -30.92
CA THR A 34 28.42 14.87 -31.13
C THR A 34 29.79 14.51 -30.56
N PHE A 35 29.86 13.43 -29.79
CA PHE A 35 31.10 12.74 -29.50
C PHE A 35 30.94 11.32 -30.04
N GLU A 36 31.75 10.99 -31.03
CA GLU A 36 31.97 9.62 -31.47
C GLU A 36 32.87 8.91 -30.45
N GLY A 37 32.67 7.60 -30.28
CA GLY A 37 33.63 6.65 -29.72
C GLY A 37 34.22 6.96 -28.33
N ASP A 38 33.83 6.18 -27.33
CA ASP A 38 34.76 5.16 -26.80
C ASP A 38 34.03 4.18 -25.88
N THR A 39 34.39 2.90 -25.97
CA THR A 39 33.77 1.81 -25.21
C THR A 39 34.44 1.63 -23.85
N GLU A 40 34.11 2.48 -22.87
CA GLU A 40 34.59 2.30 -21.50
C GLU A 40 33.62 1.46 -20.65
N THR A 41 33.96 0.18 -20.57
CA THR A 41 33.93 -0.68 -19.36
C THR A 41 32.98 -0.25 -18.22
N ILE A 42 31.75 -0.79 -18.21
CA ILE A 42 30.92 -0.76 -17.01
C ILE A 42 31.59 -1.61 -15.93
N ALA A 43 32.03 -0.96 -14.85
CA ALA A 43 32.61 -1.64 -13.69
C ALA A 43 31.60 -2.61 -13.06
N THR A 44 31.91 -3.91 -13.10
CA THR A 44 31.08 -4.95 -12.50
C THR A 44 31.27 -4.97 -10.99
N CYS A 45 30.24 -4.58 -10.23
CA CYS A 45 30.19 -4.76 -8.77
C CYS A 45 30.30 -6.26 -8.42
N PRO A 46 31.40 -6.76 -7.82
CA PRO A 46 31.68 -8.20 -7.82
C PRO A 46 30.85 -9.07 -6.86
N ASN A 47 29.90 -8.49 -6.11
CA ASN A 47 29.22 -9.18 -5.00
C ASN A 47 27.72 -8.91 -4.87
N LEU A 48 27.06 -8.37 -5.89
CA LEU A 48 25.59 -8.31 -5.93
C LEU A 48 25.02 -9.66 -6.41
N VAL A 49 25.01 -10.64 -5.49
CA VAL A 49 24.26 -11.89 -5.66
C VAL A 49 22.78 -11.54 -5.63
N PHE A 50 22.19 -11.29 -6.80
CA PHE A 50 20.76 -11.16 -6.96
C PHE A 50 20.13 -12.54 -6.73
N SER A 51 19.77 -12.84 -5.48
CA SER A 51 19.09 -14.09 -5.13
C SER A 51 17.78 -14.16 -5.90
N SER A 52 17.65 -15.14 -6.80
CA SER A 52 16.43 -15.34 -7.57
C SER A 52 15.23 -15.51 -6.62
N PRO A 53 14.06 -14.92 -6.95
CA PRO A 53 12.84 -15.17 -6.20
C PRO A 53 12.57 -16.66 -6.19
N GLN A 54 12.67 -17.29 -5.02
CA GLN A 54 12.51 -18.74 -4.91
C GLN A 54 11.08 -19.10 -5.32
N PRO A 55 10.89 -20.14 -6.16
CA PRO A 55 9.56 -20.55 -6.59
C PRO A 55 8.71 -20.85 -5.35
N HIS A 56 7.53 -20.23 -5.28
CA HIS A 56 6.64 -20.33 -4.12
C HIS A 56 6.08 -21.74 -3.98
N THR A 57 6.85 -22.61 -3.34
CA THR A 57 6.43 -23.97 -3.02
C THR A 57 5.15 -23.93 -2.19
N PHE A 58 4.21 -24.79 -2.55
CA PHE A 58 2.88 -24.83 -1.92
C PHE A 58 3.01 -25.14 -0.42
N ARG A 59 2.99 -24.08 0.40
CA ARG A 59 3.00 -24.19 1.84
C ARG A 59 1.53 -24.25 2.30
N PRO A 60 1.03 -25.37 2.84
CA PRO A 60 -0.36 -25.47 3.25
C PRO A 60 -0.65 -24.40 4.30
N MET A 61 -1.58 -23.49 3.98
CA MET A 61 -1.87 -22.34 4.82
C MET A 61 -2.30 -22.79 6.22
N LYS A 62 -1.51 -22.44 7.25
CA LYS A 62 -1.85 -22.71 8.64
C LYS A 62 -3.21 -22.09 8.96
N LYS A 63 -4.19 -22.93 9.33
CA LYS A 63 -5.59 -22.56 9.59
C LYS A 63 -5.67 -21.34 10.50
N ILE A 64 -6.41 -20.32 10.07
CA ILE A 64 -6.57 -19.07 10.83
C ILE A 64 -7.59 -19.31 11.97
N PRO A 65 -7.25 -18.99 13.23
CA PRO A 65 -8.17 -19.15 14.36
C PRO A 65 -9.46 -18.33 14.20
N SER A 66 -10.59 -18.88 14.64
CA SER A 66 -11.89 -18.19 14.60
C SER A 66 -11.87 -16.86 15.35
N ALA A 67 -11.20 -16.79 16.51
CA ALA A 67 -11.01 -15.56 17.27
C ALA A 67 -10.27 -14.47 16.48
N THR A 68 -9.27 -14.84 15.68
CA THR A 68 -8.55 -13.91 14.78
C THR A 68 -9.48 -13.39 13.68
N VAL A 69 -10.28 -14.25 13.06
CA VAL A 69 -11.27 -13.84 12.05
C VAL A 69 -12.29 -12.87 12.66
N GLN A 70 -12.80 -13.14 13.86
CA GLN A 70 -13.75 -12.24 14.54
C GLN A 70 -13.11 -10.89 14.91
N ARG A 71 -11.83 -10.87 15.30
CA ARG A 71 -11.07 -9.62 15.48
C ARG A 71 -10.96 -8.83 14.18
N LEU A 72 -10.64 -9.48 13.05
CA LEU A 72 -10.57 -8.82 11.74
C LEU A 72 -11.94 -8.25 11.30
N LYS A 73 -13.04 -9.00 11.48
CA LYS A 73 -14.41 -8.50 11.22
C LYS A 73 -14.74 -7.23 12.01
N LYS A 74 -14.39 -7.18 13.30
CA LYS A 74 -14.54 -5.98 14.14
C LYS A 74 -13.66 -4.82 13.66
N LEU A 75 -12.41 -5.10 13.29
CA LEU A 75 -11.47 -4.10 12.77
C LEU A 75 -11.92 -3.51 11.42
N ALA A 76 -12.45 -4.31 10.49
CA ALA A 76 -12.94 -3.84 9.21
C ALA A 76 -14.16 -2.89 9.38
N ARG A 77 -15.13 -3.26 10.23
CA ARG A 77 -16.25 -2.37 10.61
C ARG A 77 -15.78 -1.07 11.25
N ALA A 78 -14.77 -1.12 12.12
CA ALA A 78 -14.20 0.07 12.75
C ALA A 78 -13.43 0.95 11.74
N ALA A 79 -12.77 0.35 10.74
CA ALA A 79 -12.02 1.06 9.72
C ALA A 79 -12.93 1.87 8.77
N ALA A 80 -14.09 1.34 8.39
CA ALA A 80 -15.04 2.07 7.53
C ALA A 80 -15.47 3.43 8.10
N LYS A 81 -15.50 3.58 9.44
CA LYS A 81 -15.77 4.87 10.12
C LYS A 81 -14.70 5.94 9.86
N LYS A 82 -13.56 5.57 9.27
CA LYS A 82 -12.46 6.47 8.86
C LYS A 82 -12.41 6.68 7.34
N SER A 83 -13.43 6.23 6.60
CA SER A 83 -13.51 6.45 5.16
C SER A 83 -13.54 7.94 4.82
N HIS A 84 -12.82 8.31 3.78
CA HIS A 84 -13.02 9.59 3.11
C HIS A 84 -13.74 9.32 1.79
N SER A 85 -15.08 9.21 1.86
CA SER A 85 -15.93 8.94 0.70
C SER A 85 -17.04 10.00 0.51
N PRO A 86 -16.71 11.29 0.34
CA PRO A 86 -17.70 12.35 0.22
C PRO A 86 -18.43 12.36 -1.13
N TYR A 87 -17.93 11.65 -2.15
CA TYR A 87 -18.52 11.66 -3.50
C TYR A 87 -19.53 10.52 -3.67
N SER A 88 -19.20 9.32 -3.21
CA SER A 88 -20.14 8.17 -3.25
C SER A 88 -21.07 8.07 -2.05
N GLY A 89 -20.69 8.64 -0.90
CA GLY A 89 -21.35 8.36 0.37
C GLY A 89 -21.22 6.91 0.85
N PHE A 90 -20.28 6.13 0.28
CA PHE A 90 -20.16 4.68 0.49
C PHE A 90 -18.89 4.32 1.28
N PRO A 91 -18.94 4.25 2.62
CA PRO A 91 -17.77 3.98 3.45
C PRO A 91 -17.45 2.48 3.51
N VAL A 92 -16.33 2.09 2.92
CA VAL A 92 -15.79 0.73 2.91
C VAL A 92 -14.63 0.62 3.90
N GLY A 93 -14.58 -0.47 4.65
CA GLY A 93 -13.50 -0.76 5.60
C GLY A 93 -12.87 -2.11 5.33
N ALA A 94 -11.56 -2.23 5.55
CA ALA A 94 -10.84 -3.48 5.42
C ALA A 94 -9.89 -3.72 6.60
N ALA A 95 -9.67 -4.98 6.92
CA ALA A 95 -8.68 -5.45 7.88
C ALA A 95 -7.97 -6.69 7.33
N ILE A 96 -6.64 -6.70 7.37
CA ILE A 96 -5.82 -7.80 6.86
C ILE A 96 -5.03 -8.48 7.98
N LEU A 97 -4.72 -9.76 7.77
CA LEU A 97 -3.75 -10.53 8.57
C LEU A 97 -2.53 -10.79 7.70
N ALA A 98 -1.36 -10.30 8.12
CA ALA A 98 -0.11 -10.50 7.43
C ALA A 98 0.56 -11.85 7.79
N GLY A 99 1.60 -12.24 7.04
CA GLY A 99 2.42 -13.42 7.30
C GLY A 99 2.98 -13.46 8.72
N SER A 100 3.45 -12.30 9.22
CA SER A 100 3.95 -12.09 10.59
C SER A 100 2.91 -12.33 11.70
N GLY A 101 1.63 -12.40 11.36
CA GLY A 101 0.52 -12.42 12.32
C GLY A 101 0.06 -11.04 12.80
N LYS A 102 0.74 -9.96 12.38
CA LYS A 102 0.25 -8.58 12.59
C LYS A 102 -1.03 -8.31 11.79
N THR A 103 -1.80 -7.34 12.25
CA THR A 103 -3.06 -6.92 11.61
C THR A 103 -3.01 -5.46 11.21
N TYR A 104 -3.40 -5.15 9.99
CA TYR A 104 -3.44 -3.79 9.44
C TYR A 104 -4.85 -3.47 8.96
N THR A 105 -5.22 -2.19 8.95
CA THR A 105 -6.56 -1.74 8.53
C THR A 105 -6.47 -0.65 7.49
N GLY A 106 -7.56 -0.46 6.74
CA GLY A 106 -7.69 0.57 5.73
C GLY A 106 -9.14 0.93 5.50
N ALA A 107 -9.37 2.12 4.96
CA ALA A 107 -10.66 2.57 4.48
C ALA A 107 -10.51 3.06 3.03
N ASN A 108 -11.62 3.19 2.30
CA ASN A 108 -11.55 3.86 1.00
C ASN A 108 -11.28 5.36 1.18
N VAL A 109 -10.51 5.90 0.24
CA VAL A 109 -10.17 7.31 0.14
C VAL A 109 -10.45 7.74 -1.28
N GLU A 110 -11.44 8.59 -1.44
CA GLU A 110 -11.86 9.13 -2.72
C GLU A 110 -11.12 10.43 -3.07
N ASN A 111 -11.21 10.83 -4.32
CA ASN A 111 -10.58 12.04 -4.84
C ASN A 111 -11.50 12.65 -5.91
N ALA A 112 -11.44 13.97 -6.10
CA ALA A 112 -12.19 14.66 -7.16
C ALA A 112 -11.88 14.12 -8.57
N SER A 113 -10.63 13.70 -8.81
CA SER A 113 -10.28 12.88 -9.97
C SER A 113 -10.54 11.41 -9.62
N TYR A 114 -11.69 10.88 -10.04
CA TYR A 114 -12.19 9.56 -9.61
C TYR A 114 -11.23 8.39 -9.91
N GLY A 115 -10.37 8.52 -10.92
CA GLY A 115 -9.32 7.52 -11.22
C GLY A 115 -8.25 7.38 -10.13
N LEU A 116 -8.12 8.36 -9.24
CA LEU A 116 -7.19 8.36 -8.11
C LEU A 116 -7.79 7.76 -6.83
N CYS A 117 -9.06 7.35 -6.83
CA CYS A 117 -9.72 6.75 -5.67
C CYS A 117 -9.04 5.42 -5.26
N ASN A 118 -8.72 5.28 -3.97
CA ASN A 118 -8.15 4.07 -3.41
C ASN A 118 -9.18 3.29 -2.58
N CYS A 119 -9.25 1.97 -2.79
CA CYS A 119 -10.18 1.09 -2.08
C CYS A 119 -9.62 0.68 -0.70
N ALA A 120 -10.49 0.28 0.21
CA ALA A 120 -10.12 -0.05 1.59
C ALA A 120 -9.08 -1.18 1.67
N GLU A 121 -9.23 -2.20 0.84
CA GLU A 121 -8.33 -3.36 0.75
C GLU A 121 -6.93 -2.91 0.31
N ARG A 122 -6.86 -2.07 -0.74
CA ARG A 122 -5.61 -1.48 -1.23
C ARG A 122 -4.95 -0.63 -0.14
N THR A 123 -5.71 0.23 0.54
CA THR A 123 -5.22 1.03 1.69
C THR A 123 -4.63 0.13 2.78
N ALA A 124 -5.34 -0.94 3.18
CA ALA A 124 -4.88 -1.85 4.25
C ALA A 124 -3.61 -2.62 3.86
N ILE A 125 -3.53 -3.10 2.61
CA ILE A 125 -2.38 -3.84 2.09
C ILE A 125 -1.17 -2.92 1.92
N PHE A 126 -1.32 -1.74 1.33
CA PHE A 126 -0.22 -0.79 1.18
C PHE A 126 0.31 -0.30 2.54
N THR A 127 -0.56 -0.13 3.53
CA THR A 127 -0.14 0.16 4.92
C THR A 127 0.70 -0.98 5.51
N ALA A 128 0.33 -2.24 5.26
CA ALA A 128 1.09 -3.41 5.70
C ALA A 128 2.46 -3.51 4.99
N VAL A 129 2.49 -3.30 3.67
CA VAL A 129 3.71 -3.34 2.84
C VAL A 129 4.69 -2.23 3.23
N ALA A 130 4.20 -1.02 3.50
CA ALA A 130 4.98 0.08 4.07
C ALA A 130 5.49 -0.26 5.48
N GLY A 131 4.71 -1.00 6.27
CA GLY A 131 5.12 -1.58 7.56
C GLY A 131 6.07 -2.79 7.48
N GLY A 132 6.58 -3.12 6.29
CA GLY A 132 7.56 -4.19 6.06
C GLY A 132 6.98 -5.56 5.72
N GLU A 133 5.65 -5.74 5.69
CA GLU A 133 5.04 -7.04 5.35
C GLU A 133 5.18 -7.36 3.86
N ARG A 134 5.31 -8.66 3.54
CA ARG A 134 5.35 -9.17 2.14
C ARG A 134 4.40 -10.34 1.88
N GLU A 135 3.65 -10.76 2.89
CA GLU A 135 2.68 -11.86 2.81
C GLU A 135 1.34 -11.41 3.44
N VAL A 136 0.23 -11.66 2.75
CA VAL A 136 -1.14 -11.45 3.21
C VAL A 136 -1.85 -12.80 3.27
N ARG A 137 -2.29 -13.19 4.46
CA ARG A 137 -2.93 -14.50 4.71
C ARG A 137 -4.45 -14.42 4.71
N CYS A 138 -5.02 -13.29 5.10
CA CYS A 138 -6.46 -13.06 5.04
C CYS A 138 -6.77 -11.57 4.87
N VAL A 139 -7.83 -11.28 4.12
CA VAL A 139 -8.43 -9.97 3.94
C VAL A 139 -9.88 -10.06 4.36
N VAL A 140 -10.30 -9.18 5.27
CA VAL A 140 -11.70 -8.98 5.63
C VAL A 140 -12.15 -7.61 5.13
N VAL A 141 -13.22 -7.58 4.35
CA VAL A 141 -13.84 -6.36 3.80
C VAL A 141 -15.22 -6.18 4.41
N TYR A 142 -15.59 -4.94 4.70
CA TYR A 142 -16.90 -4.55 5.21
C TYR A 142 -17.51 -3.43 4.36
N THR A 143 -18.78 -3.61 3.99
CA THR A 143 -19.63 -2.62 3.33
C THR A 143 -20.94 -2.43 4.11
N PRO A 144 -21.47 -1.20 4.26
CA PRO A 144 -22.72 -0.92 4.97
C PRO A 144 -23.94 -1.23 4.07
N THR A 145 -24.09 -2.50 3.73
CA THR A 145 -25.05 -3.02 2.76
C THR A 145 -25.86 -4.18 3.34
N LYS A 146 -26.96 -4.55 2.67
CA LYS A 146 -27.70 -5.78 3.04
C LYS A 146 -27.06 -7.07 2.52
N THR A 147 -26.15 -6.97 1.55
CA THR A 147 -25.45 -8.09 0.92
C THR A 147 -23.95 -7.89 0.94
N ALA A 148 -23.19 -8.99 1.06
CA ALA A 148 -21.74 -9.01 1.05
C ALA A 148 -21.20 -8.76 -0.36
N SER A 149 -20.51 -7.63 -0.55
CA SER A 149 -19.93 -7.26 -1.85
C SER A 149 -18.53 -7.87 -2.02
N SER A 150 -18.27 -8.47 -3.18
CA SER A 150 -16.95 -9.00 -3.53
C SER A 150 -15.93 -7.87 -3.81
N PRO A 151 -14.64 -8.01 -3.46
CA PRO A 151 -13.60 -7.03 -3.81
C PRO A 151 -13.56 -6.73 -5.31
N CYS A 152 -13.24 -5.48 -5.67
CA CYS A 152 -13.12 -5.08 -7.08
C CYS A 152 -11.89 -5.72 -7.75
N GLY A 153 -11.87 -5.77 -9.09
CA GLY A 153 -10.78 -6.42 -9.85
C GLY A 153 -9.38 -5.90 -9.49
N ALA A 154 -9.24 -4.57 -9.32
CA ALA A 154 -7.97 -3.96 -8.91
C ALA A 154 -7.53 -4.40 -7.50
N CYS A 155 -8.47 -4.53 -6.54
CA CYS A 155 -8.17 -5.07 -5.22
C CYS A 155 -7.74 -6.53 -5.31
N ARG A 156 -8.44 -7.37 -6.09
CA ARG A 156 -8.06 -8.78 -6.28
C ARG A 156 -6.64 -8.91 -6.82
N GLN A 157 -6.26 -8.10 -7.80
CA GLN A 157 -4.92 -8.10 -8.38
C GLN A 157 -3.84 -7.68 -7.36
N VAL A 158 -4.12 -6.70 -6.50
CA VAL A 158 -3.20 -6.31 -5.41
C VAL A 158 -3.11 -7.39 -4.31
N ILE A 159 -4.21 -8.07 -3.98
CA ILE A 159 -4.16 -9.22 -3.06
C ILE A 159 -3.33 -10.35 -3.68
N ASN A 160 -3.38 -10.55 -5.00
CA ASN A 160 -2.67 -11.64 -5.68
C ASN A 160 -1.15 -11.49 -5.61
N GLU A 161 -0.64 -10.26 -5.59
CA GLU A 161 0.80 -9.99 -5.45
C GLU A 161 1.35 -10.44 -4.09
N PHE A 162 0.60 -10.21 -3.01
CA PHE A 162 1.07 -10.50 -1.64
C PHE A 162 0.44 -11.75 -1.01
N GLY A 163 -0.55 -12.36 -1.65
CA GLY A 163 -1.38 -13.41 -1.09
C GLY A 163 -2.24 -14.11 -2.14
N PRO A 164 -1.64 -14.82 -3.11
CA PRO A 164 -2.38 -15.49 -4.19
C PRO A 164 -3.36 -16.58 -3.71
N GLN A 165 -3.19 -17.07 -2.48
CA GLN A 165 -4.10 -18.01 -1.81
C GLN A 165 -4.85 -17.38 -0.62
N ALA A 166 -4.75 -16.06 -0.40
CA ALA A 166 -5.31 -15.42 0.79
C ALA A 166 -6.81 -15.71 0.95
N ARG A 167 -7.24 -15.97 2.19
CA ARG A 167 -8.66 -16.08 2.52
C ARG A 167 -9.32 -14.70 2.44
N VAL A 168 -10.35 -14.57 1.62
CA VAL A 168 -11.10 -13.32 1.44
C VAL A 168 -12.48 -13.47 2.07
N ILE A 169 -12.80 -12.60 3.02
CA ILE A 169 -14.08 -12.59 3.73
C ILE A 169 -14.73 -11.23 3.54
N SER A 170 -15.91 -11.16 2.94
CA SER A 170 -16.67 -9.92 2.83
C SER A 170 -17.92 -10.02 3.71
N ILE A 171 -18.09 -9.02 4.58
CA ILE A 171 -19.21 -8.91 5.52
C ILE A 171 -20.02 -7.65 5.24
N CYS A 172 -21.30 -7.68 5.60
CA CYS A 172 -22.21 -6.55 5.44
C CYS A 172 -22.99 -6.27 6.74
N ASP A 173 -24.07 -5.50 6.71
CA ASP A 173 -24.89 -5.22 7.90
C ASP A 173 -25.95 -6.28 8.21
N SER A 174 -26.21 -7.19 7.28
CA SER A 174 -26.95 -8.42 7.55
C SER A 174 -26.00 -9.58 7.90
N ASP A 175 -26.56 -10.78 8.09
CA ASP A 175 -25.79 -12.01 8.26
C ASP A 175 -25.18 -12.55 6.94
N ASP A 176 -25.43 -11.91 5.80
CA ASP A 176 -24.87 -12.30 4.51
C ASP A 176 -23.33 -12.15 4.49
N LEU A 177 -22.69 -13.16 3.90
CA LEU A 177 -21.27 -13.46 4.07
C LEU A 177 -20.70 -14.11 2.81
N LEU A 178 -19.74 -13.44 2.17
CA LEU A 178 -18.84 -14.09 1.23
C LEU A 178 -17.59 -14.56 1.99
N ASP A 179 -17.30 -15.86 2.01
CA ASP A 179 -16.10 -16.43 2.63
C ASP A 179 -15.46 -17.41 1.64
N THR A 180 -14.31 -17.04 1.10
CA THR A 180 -13.69 -17.70 -0.06
C THR A 180 -12.18 -17.48 -0.07
N THR A 181 -11.49 -17.86 -1.14
CA THR A 181 -10.06 -17.64 -1.36
C THR A 181 -9.82 -16.86 -2.63
N LEU A 182 -8.66 -16.21 -2.74
CA LEU A 182 -8.38 -15.34 -3.87
C LEU A 182 -8.33 -16.08 -5.21
N ASP A 183 -7.81 -17.31 -5.25
CA ASP A 183 -7.74 -18.14 -6.45
C ASP A 183 -9.11 -18.45 -7.06
N ILE A 184 -10.18 -18.48 -6.24
CA ILE A 184 -11.57 -18.57 -6.68
C ILE A 184 -12.06 -17.22 -7.24
N LEU A 185 -11.67 -16.09 -6.63
CA LEU A 185 -12.07 -14.75 -7.04
C LEU A 185 -11.30 -14.20 -8.26
N LEU A 186 -10.09 -14.69 -8.51
CA LEU A 186 -9.21 -14.28 -9.59
C LEU A 186 -8.54 -15.52 -10.23
N PRO A 187 -9.33 -16.39 -10.87
CA PRO A 187 -8.80 -17.60 -11.50
C PRO A 187 -7.81 -17.23 -12.62
N ARG A 188 -6.72 -18.00 -12.73
CA ARG A 188 -5.66 -17.79 -13.73
C ARG A 188 -5.01 -16.39 -13.68
N ALA A 189 -4.97 -15.77 -12.50
CA ALA A 189 -4.37 -14.45 -12.27
C ALA A 189 -2.99 -14.26 -12.92
N PHE A 190 -2.80 -13.09 -13.53
CA PHE A 190 -1.48 -12.57 -13.91
C PHE A 190 -0.68 -12.19 -12.66
N GLY A 191 0.64 -12.32 -12.69
CA GLY A 191 1.53 -11.92 -11.59
C GLY A 191 3.01 -12.21 -11.90
N PRO A 192 3.89 -12.25 -10.88
CA PRO A 192 5.34 -12.39 -11.08
C PRO A 192 5.74 -13.58 -11.96
N LYS A 193 5.05 -14.72 -11.83
CA LYS A 193 5.20 -15.93 -12.66
C LYS A 193 5.01 -15.74 -14.18
N ASN A 194 4.55 -14.56 -14.62
CA ASN A 194 4.26 -14.22 -16.01
C ASN A 194 5.24 -13.20 -16.59
N LEU A 195 6.23 -12.73 -15.83
CA LEU A 195 7.13 -11.64 -16.22
C LEU A 195 8.51 -12.08 -16.73
N GLY A 196 8.87 -13.36 -16.57
CA GLY A 196 10.18 -13.93 -16.95
C GLY A 196 10.98 -14.34 -15.72
#